data_AF-A0A7X5F5J1-F1
#
_entry.id   AF-A0A7X5F5J1-F1
#
_cell.length_a   1.000
_cell.length_b   1.000
_cell.length_c   1.000
_cell.angle_alpha   90.00
_cell.angle_beta   90.00
_cell.angle_gamma   90.00
#
_symmetry.space_group_name_H-M   'P 1'
#
loop_
_entity.id
_entity.type
_entity.pdbx_description
1 polymer ?
#
loop_
_entity_poly.entity_id
_entity_poly.type
_entity_poly.pdbx_seq_one_letter_code
_entity_poly.pdbx_strand_id
1 'polypeptide(L)'
;MTQAELAELANTNVSEISKLERGDRRLTVDWLARLGTALGVSPHELMLPPSEMVTSGGVPLDLAPHKTMFRRLPVKGEVAAGSWLDFDPLRSEPTDWLDFIPDTKLSADHVYALKVRGTSLNKIAPDGSVLVCLDAVGAGLAIREGDLVIVAQSREGGLREVTAKRVKRANGQYELWPESIDPKWQAPIFLNGEDETVAVKAIVKYIVISL
;
A
#
# COMPACT_ATOMS: atom_id res chain seq x y z
N MET A 1 7.96 30.38 -25.40
CA MET A 1 7.56 31.45 -24.48
C MET A 1 8.81 32.06 -23.86
N THR A 2 8.92 33.38 -23.85
CA THR A 2 10.03 34.12 -23.22
C THR A 2 9.75 34.40 -21.73
N GLN A 3 10.76 34.78 -20.94
CA GLN A 3 10.55 35.17 -19.53
C GLN A 3 9.64 36.41 -19.40
N ALA A 4 9.66 37.31 -20.38
CA ALA A 4 8.77 38.48 -20.43
C ALA A 4 7.31 38.08 -20.63
N GLU A 5 7.06 37.18 -21.59
CA GLU A 5 5.73 36.62 -21.85
C GLU A 5 5.20 35.82 -20.65
N LEU A 6 6.05 35.01 -20.01
CA LEU A 6 5.67 34.25 -18.82
C LEU A 6 5.35 35.17 -17.64
N ALA A 7 6.14 36.25 -17.46
CA ALA A 7 5.91 37.20 -16.39
C ALA A 7 4.55 37.90 -16.54
N GLU A 8 4.20 38.30 -17.75
CA GLU A 8 2.90 38.89 -18.06
C GLU A 8 1.74 37.92 -17.76
N LEU A 9 1.84 36.67 -18.26
CA LEU A 9 0.82 35.65 -18.05
C LEU A 9 0.67 35.23 -16.58
N ALA A 10 1.76 35.21 -15.80
CA ALA A 10 1.74 34.89 -14.37
C ALA A 10 1.47 36.12 -13.48
N ASN A 11 1.13 37.27 -14.07
CA ASN A 11 0.86 38.55 -13.40
C ASN A 11 2.02 38.98 -12.46
N THR A 12 3.25 38.90 -12.95
CA THR A 12 4.48 39.22 -12.22
C THR A 12 5.47 40.03 -13.09
N ASN A 13 6.69 40.24 -12.60
CA ASN A 13 7.79 40.82 -13.36
C ASN A 13 8.87 39.77 -13.72
N VAL A 14 9.67 40.12 -14.74
CA VAL A 14 10.74 39.27 -15.29
C VAL A 14 11.81 38.91 -14.26
N SER A 15 12.10 39.82 -13.33
CA SER A 15 13.09 39.57 -12.26
C SER A 15 12.64 38.43 -11.34
N GLU A 16 11.35 38.33 -11.03
CA GLU A 16 10.84 37.24 -10.18
C GLU A 16 10.87 35.88 -10.89
N ILE A 17 10.57 35.84 -12.18
CA ILE A 17 10.73 34.63 -13.01
C ILE A 17 12.20 34.20 -13.05
N SER A 18 13.12 35.13 -13.31
CA SER A 18 14.56 34.84 -13.35
C SER A 18 15.11 34.31 -12.02
N LYS A 19 14.64 34.83 -10.87
CA LYS A 19 15.03 34.31 -9.55
C LYS A 19 14.49 32.91 -9.30
N LEU A 20 13.28 32.59 -9.76
CA LEU A 20 12.69 31.26 -9.63
C LEU A 20 13.45 30.25 -10.49
N GLU A 21 13.77 30.57 -11.74
CA GLU A 21 14.52 29.68 -12.64
C GLU A 21 15.95 29.41 -12.17
N ARG A 22 16.60 30.41 -11.56
CA ARG A 22 17.96 30.26 -10.99
C ARG A 22 17.97 29.60 -9.61
N GLY A 23 16.80 29.34 -9.01
CA GLY A 23 16.68 28.76 -7.67
C GLY A 23 16.94 29.73 -6.51
N ASP A 24 17.17 31.02 -6.80
CA ASP A 24 17.35 32.09 -5.80
C ASP A 24 16.06 32.38 -5.02
N ARG A 25 14.92 31.92 -5.52
CA ARG A 25 13.61 32.02 -4.87
C ARG A 25 12.96 30.65 -4.74
N ARG A 26 12.40 30.38 -3.56
CA ARG A 26 11.64 29.15 -3.30
C ARG A 26 10.34 29.15 -4.12
N LEU A 27 10.13 28.04 -4.83
CA LEU A 27 8.89 27.74 -5.53
C LEU A 27 7.81 27.36 -4.50
N THR A 28 6.94 28.32 -4.16
CA THR A 28 5.83 28.11 -3.21
C THR A 28 4.57 27.63 -3.93
N VAL A 29 3.56 27.18 -3.17
CA VAL A 29 2.25 26.76 -3.72
C VAL A 29 1.59 27.87 -4.53
N ASP A 30 1.68 29.13 -4.09
CA ASP A 30 1.18 30.30 -4.83
C ASP A 30 1.88 30.49 -6.17
N TRP A 31 3.22 30.33 -6.19
CA TRP A 31 3.99 30.39 -7.43
C TRP A 31 3.69 29.23 -8.37
N LEU A 32 3.53 28.01 -7.84
CA LEU A 32 3.14 26.85 -8.62
C LEU A 32 1.78 27.05 -9.29
N ALA A 33 0.81 27.61 -8.57
CA ALA A 33 -0.51 27.91 -9.13
C ALA A 33 -0.41 28.94 -10.26
N ARG A 34 0.29 30.06 -10.02
CA ARG A 34 0.43 31.14 -11.00
C ARG A 34 1.18 30.71 -12.26
N LEU A 35 2.29 30.01 -12.09
CA LEU A 35 3.09 29.49 -13.22
C LEU A 35 2.35 28.37 -13.95
N GLY A 36 1.68 27.47 -13.24
CA GLY A 36 0.87 26.41 -13.85
C GLY A 36 -0.23 26.98 -14.75
N THR A 37 -0.98 27.97 -14.27
CA THR A 37 -1.99 28.66 -15.08
C THR A 37 -1.38 29.35 -16.31
N ALA A 38 -0.25 30.06 -16.15
CA ALA A 38 0.41 30.74 -17.27
C ALA A 38 0.96 29.77 -18.33
N LEU A 39 1.41 28.59 -17.90
CA LEU A 39 2.01 27.55 -18.75
C LEU A 39 0.98 26.56 -19.33
N GLY A 40 -0.26 26.59 -18.83
CA GLY A 40 -1.29 25.61 -19.21
C GLY A 40 -1.04 24.20 -18.67
N VAL A 41 -0.28 24.08 -17.57
CA VAL A 41 0.05 22.80 -16.92
C VAL A 41 -0.43 22.80 -15.47
N SER A 42 -0.62 21.62 -14.87
CA SER A 42 -0.97 21.54 -13.45
C SER A 42 0.22 21.93 -12.54
N PRO A 43 -0.03 22.49 -11.35
CA PRO A 43 1.01 22.72 -10.33
C PRO A 43 1.88 21.50 -10.03
N HIS A 44 1.32 20.29 -10.14
CA HIS A 44 2.02 19.04 -9.91
C HIS A 44 3.06 18.75 -11.01
N GLU A 45 2.78 19.06 -12.27
CA GLU A 45 3.71 18.85 -13.38
C GLU A 45 5.00 19.68 -13.23
N LEU A 46 4.92 20.86 -12.59
CA LEU A 46 6.08 21.69 -12.27
C LEU A 46 6.97 21.12 -11.16
N MET A 47 6.49 20.11 -10.43
CA MET A 47 7.21 19.45 -9.34
C MET A 47 7.89 18.15 -9.78
N LEU A 48 7.58 17.65 -10.97
CA LEU A 48 8.10 16.37 -11.48
C LEU A 48 9.42 16.56 -12.26
N PRO A 49 10.38 15.64 -12.14
CA PRO A 49 11.59 15.69 -12.95
C PRO A 49 11.29 15.42 -14.43
N PRO A 50 12.03 16.03 -15.39
CA PRO A 50 11.78 15.86 -16.83
C PRO A 50 11.78 14.41 -17.32
N SER A 51 12.45 13.49 -16.60
CA SER A 51 12.49 12.06 -16.92
C SER A 51 11.15 11.33 -16.73
N GLU A 52 10.14 11.97 -16.13
CA GLU A 52 8.79 11.43 -15.93
C GLU A 52 7.76 12.06 -16.89
N MET A 53 8.20 12.94 -17.81
CA MET A 53 7.35 13.50 -18.85
C MET A 53 7.12 12.46 -19.95
N VAL A 54 6.04 11.68 -19.81
CA VAL A 54 5.56 10.79 -20.88
C VAL A 54 5.05 11.66 -22.03
N THR A 55 5.76 11.64 -23.15
CA THR A 55 5.33 12.32 -24.38
C THR A 55 4.15 11.57 -25.00
N SER A 56 2.93 12.00 -24.70
CA SER A 56 1.78 11.70 -25.57
C SER A 56 1.35 12.99 -26.25
N GLY A 57 1.67 13.10 -27.53
CA GLY A 57 1.23 14.22 -28.36
C GLY A 57 -0.29 14.37 -28.35
N GLY A 58 -0.75 15.61 -28.25
CA GLY A 58 -2.04 16.07 -28.73
C GLY A 58 -3.25 15.23 -28.31
N VAL A 59 -3.52 15.15 -27.01
CA VAL A 59 -4.88 14.93 -26.51
C VAL A 59 -5.24 16.14 -25.65
N PRO A 60 -6.42 16.77 -25.83
CA PRO A 60 -6.84 17.87 -24.99
C PRO A 60 -6.71 17.46 -23.53
N LEU A 61 -6.08 18.31 -22.72
CA LEU A 61 -6.02 18.15 -21.29
C LEU A 61 -7.46 18.30 -20.77
N ASP A 62 -8.19 17.18 -20.75
CA ASP A 62 -9.39 17.06 -19.95
C ASP A 62 -8.96 17.45 -18.53
N LEU A 63 -9.48 18.58 -18.04
CA LEU A 63 -9.39 19.03 -16.66
C LEU A 63 -10.20 18.07 -15.77
N ALA A 64 -10.04 16.76 -15.97
CA ALA A 64 -10.44 15.78 -15.00
C ALA A 64 -9.63 16.09 -13.74
N PRO A 65 -10.28 16.31 -12.59
CA PRO A 65 -9.56 16.42 -11.32
C PRO A 65 -8.60 15.25 -11.25
N HIS A 66 -7.35 15.48 -10.80
CA HIS A 66 -6.36 14.42 -10.57
C HIS A 66 -7.09 13.27 -9.88
N LYS A 67 -7.49 12.27 -10.68
CA LYS A 67 -8.50 11.33 -10.23
C LYS A 67 -7.68 10.41 -9.38
N THR A 68 -7.66 10.69 -8.08
CA THR A 68 -7.34 9.70 -7.07
C THR A 68 -8.25 8.52 -7.35
N MET A 69 -7.79 7.62 -8.22
CA MET A 69 -8.60 6.51 -8.68
C MET A 69 -8.61 5.54 -7.51
N PHE A 70 -9.71 5.57 -6.76
CA PHE A 70 -10.05 4.48 -5.88
C PHE A 70 -9.98 3.20 -6.67
N ARG A 71 -9.16 2.28 -6.18
CA ARG A 71 -9.12 0.92 -6.65
C ARG A 71 -9.98 0.09 -5.71
N ARG A 72 -10.93 -0.65 -6.29
CA ARG A 72 -11.70 -1.63 -5.52
C ARG A 72 -10.83 -2.86 -5.35
N LEU A 73 -10.29 -3.05 -4.15
CA LEU A 73 -9.53 -4.23 -3.81
C LEU A 73 -10.48 -5.34 -3.36
N PRO A 74 -10.34 -6.56 -3.91
CA PRO A 74 -11.17 -7.69 -3.48
C PRO A 74 -10.83 -8.07 -2.04
N VAL A 75 -11.83 -8.18 -1.18
CA VAL A 75 -11.70 -8.77 0.16
C VAL A 75 -11.85 -10.28 0.02
N LYS A 76 -10.73 -11.00 0.04
CA LYS A 76 -10.68 -12.45 -0.27
C LYS A 76 -11.08 -13.35 0.89
N GLY A 77 -11.20 -12.81 2.10
CA GLY A 77 -11.56 -13.59 3.28
C GLY A 77 -11.08 -12.95 4.57
N GLU A 78 -10.82 -13.79 5.55
CA GLU A 78 -10.53 -13.37 6.93
C GLU A 78 -9.20 -13.94 7.43
N VAL A 79 -8.51 -13.18 8.30
CA VAL A 79 -7.42 -13.69 9.12
C VAL A 79 -7.95 -13.91 10.54
N ALA A 80 -7.97 -15.16 10.99
CA ALA A 80 -8.63 -15.56 12.23
C ALA A 80 -7.80 -16.62 12.94
N ALA A 81 -7.03 -16.21 13.96
CA ALA A 81 -6.25 -17.16 14.75
C ALA A 81 -7.16 -18.06 15.59
N GLY A 82 -6.87 -19.36 15.57
CA GLY A 82 -7.68 -20.43 16.14
C GLY A 82 -8.78 -20.97 15.23
N SER A 83 -8.98 -20.42 14.02
CA SER A 83 -10.06 -20.81 13.11
C SER A 83 -9.55 -21.73 12.01
N TRP A 84 -9.88 -23.01 12.12
CA TRP A 84 -9.47 -24.06 11.16
C TRP A 84 -10.62 -24.39 10.22
N LEU A 85 -10.38 -24.22 8.92
CA LEU A 85 -11.36 -24.41 7.85
C LEU A 85 -10.96 -25.57 6.95
N ASP A 86 -11.92 -26.29 6.39
CA ASP A 86 -11.71 -27.41 5.45
C ASP A 86 -11.46 -26.95 3.99
N PHE A 87 -11.50 -25.65 3.74
CA PHE A 87 -11.18 -25.03 2.44
C PHE A 87 -10.04 -24.00 2.56
N ASP A 88 -9.52 -23.54 1.42
CA ASP A 88 -8.49 -22.48 1.38
C ASP A 88 -9.17 -21.10 1.27
N PRO A 89 -9.21 -20.30 2.36
CA PRO A 89 -9.90 -19.03 2.35
C PRO A 89 -9.25 -17.98 1.43
N LEU A 90 -7.99 -18.13 1.02
CA LEU A 90 -7.35 -17.19 0.09
C LEU A 90 -7.70 -17.46 -1.38
N ARG A 91 -8.33 -18.61 -1.67
CA ARG A 91 -8.76 -19.02 -3.01
C ARG A 91 -10.26 -18.85 -3.25
N SER A 92 -11.02 -18.50 -2.23
CA SER A 92 -12.45 -18.24 -2.32
C SER A 92 -12.75 -16.98 -3.14
N GLU A 93 -13.99 -16.88 -3.66
CA GLU A 93 -14.46 -15.65 -4.30
C GLU A 93 -14.47 -14.47 -3.32
N PRO A 94 -14.30 -13.22 -3.80
CA PRO A 94 -14.35 -12.05 -2.95
C PRO A 94 -15.69 -11.96 -2.21
N THR A 95 -15.62 -11.72 -0.90
CA THR A 95 -16.81 -11.55 -0.04
C THR A 95 -17.27 -10.09 0.02
N ASP A 96 -16.37 -9.16 -0.26
CA ASP A 96 -16.58 -7.72 -0.21
C ASP A 96 -15.52 -6.99 -1.04
N TRP A 97 -15.61 -5.67 -1.13
CA TRP A 97 -14.69 -4.80 -1.85
C TRP A 97 -14.28 -3.61 -0.99
N LEU A 98 -12.98 -3.36 -0.89
CA LEU A 98 -12.42 -2.20 -0.21
C LEU A 98 -12.10 -1.11 -1.24
N ASP A 99 -12.71 0.07 -1.08
CA ASP A 99 -12.28 1.25 -1.82
C ASP A 99 -10.96 1.76 -1.22
N PHE A 100 -9.88 1.63 -1.98
CA PHE A 100 -8.52 1.90 -1.51
C PHE A 100 -7.77 2.76 -2.51
N ILE A 101 -6.94 3.67 -2.00
CA ILE A 101 -6.06 4.51 -2.82
C ILE A 101 -4.65 3.92 -2.71
N PRO A 102 -4.20 3.13 -3.68
CA PRO A 102 -2.88 2.52 -3.60
C PRO A 102 -1.77 3.55 -3.81
N ASP A 103 -0.64 3.34 -3.14
CA ASP A 103 0.65 3.86 -3.59
C ASP A 103 0.94 3.30 -4.99
N THR A 104 1.40 4.17 -5.90
CA THR A 104 1.62 3.87 -7.33
C THR A 104 2.60 2.72 -7.57
N LYS A 105 3.37 2.33 -6.55
CA LYS A 105 4.36 1.25 -6.61
C LYS A 105 3.79 -0.15 -6.44
N LEU A 106 2.52 -0.29 -6.06
CA LEU A 106 1.90 -1.61 -5.87
C LEU A 106 1.29 -2.11 -7.18
N SER A 107 1.83 -3.22 -7.70
CA SER A 107 1.24 -3.89 -8.86
C SER A 107 -0.18 -4.33 -8.55
N ALA A 108 -1.08 -3.94 -9.43
CA ALA A 108 -2.50 -4.13 -9.26
C ALA A 108 -2.87 -5.61 -9.02
N ASP A 109 -2.24 -6.52 -9.75
CA ASP A 109 -2.63 -7.94 -9.81
C ASP A 109 -2.20 -8.74 -8.59
N HIS A 110 -1.34 -8.17 -7.73
CA HIS A 110 -0.81 -8.82 -6.54
C HIS A 110 -1.38 -8.26 -5.24
N VAL A 111 -2.36 -7.36 -5.29
CA VAL A 111 -2.92 -6.73 -4.08
C VAL A 111 -4.34 -7.22 -3.82
N TYR A 112 -4.60 -7.59 -2.57
CA TYR A 112 -5.93 -7.97 -2.10
C TYR A 112 -6.11 -7.58 -0.62
N ALA A 113 -7.34 -7.64 -0.12
CA ALA A 113 -7.66 -7.31 1.25
C ALA A 113 -8.10 -8.56 2.05
N LEU A 114 -7.84 -8.55 3.36
CA LEU A 114 -8.32 -9.55 4.31
C LEU A 114 -8.87 -8.86 5.56
N LYS A 115 -9.97 -9.38 6.11
CA LYS A 115 -10.57 -8.84 7.33
C LYS A 115 -9.99 -9.51 8.58
N VAL A 116 -9.66 -8.73 9.59
CA VAL A 116 -9.16 -9.24 10.87
C VAL A 116 -10.32 -9.75 11.71
N ARG A 117 -10.16 -10.97 12.25
CA ARG A 117 -11.05 -11.55 13.25
C ARG A 117 -10.33 -11.98 14.51
N GLY A 118 -10.95 -11.69 15.64
CA GLY A 118 -10.46 -12.00 16.97
C GLY A 118 -9.36 -11.05 17.43
N THR A 119 -8.63 -11.47 18.46
CA THR A 119 -7.74 -10.59 19.25
C THR A 119 -6.26 -10.75 18.93
N SER A 120 -5.86 -11.64 18.01
CA SER A 120 -4.44 -11.97 17.77
C SER A 120 -3.57 -10.84 17.18
N LEU A 121 -4.19 -9.75 16.73
CA LEU A 121 -3.56 -8.56 16.14
C LEU A 121 -3.95 -7.25 16.86
N ASN A 122 -4.69 -7.33 17.97
CA ASN A 122 -5.36 -6.17 18.57
C ASN A 122 -4.44 -5.05 19.11
N LYS A 123 -3.10 -5.24 19.13
CA LYS A 123 -2.16 -4.13 19.36
C LYS A 123 -2.12 -3.13 18.21
N ILE A 124 -2.36 -3.59 16.98
CA ILE A 124 -2.15 -2.79 15.76
C ILE A 124 -3.34 -2.81 14.80
N ALA A 125 -4.17 -3.86 14.87
CA ALA A 125 -5.37 -4.03 14.05
C ALA A 125 -6.43 -4.73 14.91
N PRO A 126 -7.34 -3.97 15.54
CA PRO A 126 -8.49 -4.52 16.26
C PRO A 126 -9.36 -5.42 15.37
N ASP A 127 -10.19 -6.25 15.99
CA ASP A 127 -11.22 -7.02 15.27
C ASP A 127 -12.02 -6.12 14.33
N GLY A 128 -12.28 -6.61 13.12
CA GLY A 128 -13.01 -5.88 12.09
C GLY A 128 -12.13 -5.03 11.17
N SER A 129 -10.89 -4.72 11.56
CA SER A 129 -9.92 -4.02 10.70
C SER A 129 -9.66 -4.77 9.39
N VAL A 130 -9.21 -4.05 8.37
CA VAL A 130 -8.89 -4.63 7.05
C VAL A 130 -7.38 -4.49 6.76
N LEU A 131 -6.76 -5.60 6.37
CA LEU A 131 -5.35 -5.66 5.97
C LEU A 131 -5.23 -5.62 4.46
N VAL A 132 -4.50 -4.65 3.93
CA VAL A 132 -4.14 -4.60 2.50
C VAL A 132 -2.83 -5.36 2.30
N CYS A 133 -2.91 -6.45 1.55
CA CYS A 133 -1.89 -7.48 1.43
C CYS A 133 -1.31 -7.49 0.01
N LEU A 134 0.00 -7.59 -0.07
CA LEU A 134 0.74 -7.83 -1.32
C LEU A 134 1.15 -9.31 -1.37
N ASP A 135 0.66 -10.05 -2.36
CA ASP A 135 0.98 -11.45 -2.62
C ASP A 135 2.50 -11.61 -2.76
N ALA A 136 3.11 -12.18 -1.72
CA ALA A 136 4.56 -12.29 -1.64
C ALA A 136 5.09 -13.37 -2.58
N VAL A 137 4.31 -14.44 -2.80
CA VAL A 137 4.68 -15.54 -3.68
C VAL A 137 4.57 -15.09 -5.13
N GLY A 138 3.42 -14.52 -5.51
CA GLY A 138 3.18 -14.00 -6.85
C GLY A 138 4.14 -12.89 -7.25
N ALA A 139 4.53 -12.03 -6.30
CA ALA A 139 5.47 -10.93 -6.53
C ALA A 139 6.95 -11.28 -6.30
N GLY A 140 7.27 -12.52 -5.90
CA GLY A 140 8.65 -12.96 -5.64
C GLY A 140 9.36 -12.21 -4.50
N LEU A 141 8.62 -11.76 -3.49
CA LEU A 141 9.14 -10.94 -2.40
C LEU A 141 9.73 -11.79 -1.28
N ALA A 142 10.95 -11.42 -0.86
CA ALA A 142 11.57 -11.96 0.33
C ALA A 142 10.99 -11.31 1.59
N ILE A 143 10.64 -12.14 2.59
CA ILE A 143 10.26 -11.67 3.92
C ILE A 143 11.46 -11.15 4.69
N ARG A 144 11.23 -10.14 5.52
CA ARG A 144 12.24 -9.51 6.38
C ARG A 144 11.76 -9.46 7.81
N GLU A 145 12.71 -9.35 8.73
CA GLU A 145 12.40 -9.03 10.12
C GLU A 145 11.57 -7.73 10.20
N GLY A 146 10.53 -7.75 11.02
CA GLY A 146 9.60 -6.64 11.17
C GLY A 146 8.43 -6.66 10.19
N ASP A 147 8.45 -7.46 9.12
CA ASP A 147 7.30 -7.56 8.22
C ASP A 147 6.09 -8.14 8.97
N LEU A 148 4.91 -7.58 8.71
CA LEU A 148 3.64 -8.22 9.08
C LEU A 148 3.21 -9.08 7.89
N VAL A 149 3.06 -10.38 8.11
CA VAL A 149 2.83 -11.36 7.04
C VAL A 149 1.53 -12.12 7.24
N ILE A 150 0.92 -12.51 6.13
CA ILE A 150 -0.18 -13.48 6.10
C ILE A 150 0.43 -14.88 6.03
N VAL A 151 0.03 -15.72 6.96
CA VAL A 151 0.55 -17.08 7.15
C VAL A 151 -0.62 -18.03 7.00
N ALA A 152 -0.45 -19.04 6.15
CA ALA A 152 -1.35 -20.18 6.07
C ALA A 152 -0.68 -21.38 6.75
N GLN A 153 -1.40 -22.02 7.66
CA GLN A 153 -1.02 -23.27 8.29
C GLN A 153 -1.93 -24.38 7.79
N SER A 154 -1.37 -25.56 7.52
CA SER A 154 -2.13 -26.76 7.18
C SER A 154 -1.75 -27.92 8.08
N ARG A 155 -2.78 -28.66 8.51
CA ARG A 155 -2.69 -29.85 9.37
C ARG A 155 -3.26 -31.08 8.68
N GLU A 156 -3.06 -32.25 9.29
CA GLU A 156 -3.72 -33.49 8.87
C GLU A 156 -5.25 -33.31 8.78
N GLY A 157 -5.87 -34.00 7.83
CA GLY A 157 -7.30 -33.83 7.51
C GLY A 157 -7.62 -32.66 6.59
N GLY A 158 -6.62 -31.95 6.07
CA GLY A 158 -6.80 -30.88 5.07
C GLY A 158 -7.28 -29.55 5.64
N LEU A 159 -7.31 -29.43 6.97
CA LEU A 159 -7.68 -28.21 7.68
C LEU A 159 -6.61 -27.13 7.46
N ARG A 160 -7.08 -25.92 7.22
CA ARG A 160 -6.28 -24.72 6.96
C ARG A 160 -6.67 -23.60 7.89
N GLU A 161 -5.67 -22.91 8.39
CA GLU A 161 -5.83 -21.68 9.15
C GLU A 161 -5.07 -20.56 8.46
N VAL A 162 -5.68 -19.38 8.36
CA VAL A 162 -5.02 -18.18 7.85
C VAL A 162 -4.98 -17.12 8.94
N THR A 163 -3.78 -16.68 9.27
CA THR A 163 -3.54 -15.67 10.31
C THR A 163 -2.56 -14.60 9.82
N ALA A 164 -2.49 -13.46 10.51
CA ALA A 164 -1.36 -12.55 10.35
C ALA A 164 -0.43 -12.59 11.57
N LYS A 165 0.88 -12.46 11.31
CA LYS A 165 1.94 -12.53 12.31
C LYS A 165 3.07 -11.56 11.96
N ARG A 166 3.75 -11.03 12.97
CA ARG A 166 4.99 -10.27 12.83
C ARG A 166 6.16 -11.21 12.69
N VAL A 167 6.97 -11.03 11.66
CA VAL A 167 8.24 -11.74 11.51
C VAL A 167 9.25 -11.18 12.50
N LYS A 168 9.82 -12.05 13.33
CA LYS A 168 11.02 -11.77 14.11
C LYS A 168 12.11 -12.75 13.73
N ARG A 169 13.37 -12.32 13.86
CA ARG A 169 14.51 -13.20 13.66
C ARG A 169 15.23 -13.40 14.98
N ALA A 170 15.29 -14.63 15.46
CA ALA A 170 16.00 -14.99 16.68
C ALA A 170 16.81 -16.26 16.44
N ASN A 171 18.07 -16.28 16.90
CA ASN A 171 18.97 -17.43 16.77
C ASN A 171 19.09 -17.99 15.34
N GLY A 172 19.02 -17.11 14.33
CA GLY A 172 19.11 -17.48 12.92
C GLY A 172 17.82 -18.06 12.32
N GLN A 173 16.75 -18.22 13.11
CA GLN A 173 15.45 -18.73 12.68
C GLN A 173 14.42 -17.60 12.60
N TYR A 174 13.38 -17.82 11.77
CA TYR A 174 12.23 -16.93 11.71
C TYR A 174 11.13 -17.40 12.66
N GLU A 175 10.69 -16.47 13.50
CA GLU A 175 9.58 -16.63 14.42
C GLU A 175 8.42 -15.74 13.98
N LEU A 176 7.21 -16.26 14.02
CA LEU A 176 6.00 -15.59 13.59
C LEU A 176 5.14 -15.27 14.82
N TRP A 177 5.21 -14.02 15.27
CA TRP A 177 4.62 -13.57 16.51
C TRP A 177 3.24 -12.95 16.33
N PRO A 178 2.27 -13.22 17.21
CA PRO A 178 1.08 -12.39 17.32
C PRO A 178 1.42 -10.94 17.72
N GLU A 179 0.57 -10.00 17.33
CA GLU A 179 0.63 -8.62 17.80
C GLU A 179 -0.57 -8.35 18.72
N SER A 180 -0.58 -9.03 19.88
CA SER A 180 -1.74 -9.04 20.76
C SER A 180 -1.43 -8.67 22.21
N ILE A 181 -2.36 -7.98 22.86
CA ILE A 181 -2.41 -7.79 24.33
C ILE A 181 -3.19 -8.90 25.05
N ASP A 182 -3.88 -9.77 24.31
CA ASP A 182 -4.63 -10.89 24.88
C ASP A 182 -3.65 -11.99 25.35
N PRO A 183 -3.69 -12.42 26.62
CA PRO A 183 -2.80 -13.46 27.15
C PRO A 183 -2.85 -14.79 26.38
N LYS A 184 -3.93 -15.07 25.65
CA LYS A 184 -4.05 -16.24 24.77
C LYS A 184 -3.00 -16.25 23.65
N TRP A 185 -2.56 -15.07 23.20
CA TRP A 185 -1.75 -14.91 21.99
C TRP A 185 -0.34 -14.40 22.31
N GLN A 186 0.46 -15.21 23.02
CA GLN A 186 1.80 -14.83 23.47
C GLN A 186 2.93 -15.77 23.00
N ALA A 187 2.60 -16.79 22.20
CA ALA A 187 3.58 -17.75 21.67
C ALA A 187 3.80 -17.54 20.16
N PRO A 188 5.04 -17.70 19.66
CA PRO A 188 5.32 -17.67 18.22
C PRO A 188 4.96 -18.99 17.53
N ILE A 189 4.82 -18.91 16.22
CA ILE A 189 4.86 -20.06 15.30
C ILE A 189 6.23 -20.06 14.61
N PHE A 190 6.80 -21.23 14.38
CA PHE A 190 8.06 -21.37 13.65
C PHE A 190 7.79 -21.83 12.22
N LEU A 191 8.51 -21.29 11.24
CA LEU A 191 8.33 -21.67 9.83
C LEU A 191 8.74 -23.12 9.51
N ASN A 192 9.61 -23.71 10.32
CA ASN A 192 10.18 -25.04 10.08
C ASN A 192 9.67 -26.07 11.12
N GLY A 193 8.36 -26.13 11.34
CA GLY A 193 7.75 -27.15 12.22
C GLY A 193 7.74 -28.55 11.58
N GLU A 194 7.76 -29.61 12.40
CA GLU A 194 7.82 -31.01 11.94
C GLU A 194 6.46 -31.55 11.44
N ASP A 195 5.34 -31.15 12.07
CA ASP A 195 4.00 -31.72 11.81
C ASP A 195 3.03 -30.78 11.07
N GLU A 196 3.40 -29.51 10.86
CA GLU A 196 2.54 -28.50 10.26
C GLU A 196 3.25 -27.81 9.09
N THR A 197 2.55 -27.70 7.96
CA THR A 197 3.06 -26.92 6.83
C THR A 197 2.69 -25.47 7.03
N VAL A 198 3.69 -24.65 7.32
CA VAL A 198 3.55 -23.20 7.49
C VAL A 198 4.06 -22.50 6.23
N ALA A 199 3.22 -21.70 5.60
CA ALA A 199 3.57 -20.96 4.39
C ALA A 199 3.20 -19.48 4.51
N VAL A 200 4.17 -18.61 4.23
CA VAL A 200 3.90 -17.18 4.06
C VAL A 200 3.26 -16.94 2.69
N LYS A 201 2.15 -16.21 2.67
CA LYS A 201 1.37 -15.94 1.47
C LYS A 201 1.49 -14.50 1.00
N ALA A 202 1.51 -13.55 1.94
CA ALA A 202 1.54 -12.14 1.61
C ALA A 202 2.23 -11.29 2.68
N ILE A 203 2.62 -10.08 2.31
CA ILE A 203 3.09 -9.03 3.23
C ILE A 203 2.00 -7.98 3.35
N VAL A 204 1.65 -7.61 4.58
CA VAL A 204 0.69 -6.53 4.85
C VAL A 204 1.40 -5.20 4.63
N LYS A 205 0.82 -4.33 3.78
CA LYS A 205 1.35 -2.99 3.49
C LYS A 205 0.57 -1.89 4.18
N TYR A 206 -0.74 -2.08 4.37
CA TYR A 206 -1.60 -1.11 5.06
C TYR A 206 -2.58 -1.80 5.99
N ILE A 207 -2.94 -1.11 7.06
CA ILE A 207 -3.98 -1.48 8.01
C ILE A 207 -5.04 -0.38 7.95
N VAL A 208 -6.25 -0.74 7.57
CA VAL A 208 -7.42 0.14 7.57
C VAL A 208 -8.24 -0.22 8.81
N ILE A 209 -8.26 0.68 9.79
CA ILE A 209 -9.01 0.48 11.02
C ILE A 209 -10.46 0.86 10.75
N SER A 210 -11.39 -0.06 11.01
CA SER A 210 -12.81 0.26 11.03
C SER A 210 -13.11 1.03 12.31
N LEU A 211 -13.55 2.29 12.16
CA LEU A 211 -14.01 3.14 13.25
C LEU A 211 -15.39 2.72 13.76
#